data_AF-A0A9P0PLP0-F1
#
_entry.id   AF-A0A9P0PLP0-F1
#
_cell.length_a   1.000
_cell.length_b   1.000
_cell.length_c   1.000
_cell.angle_alpha   90.00
_cell.angle_beta   90.00
_cell.angle_gamma   90.00
#
_symmetry.space_group_name_H-M   'P 1'
#
loop_
_entity.id
_entity.type
_entity.pdbx_description
1 polymer ?
#
loop_
_entity_poly.entity_id
_entity_poly.type
_entity_poly.pdbx_seq_one_letter_code
_entity_poly.pdbx_strand_id
1 'polypeptide(L)'
;MSIRKHLDLEDDSNFMAKEVFVMIIVNINGTSKLPVGYFLVVVSQCIQLVSATGARVVSLTFDGAPSNIAVANTLGTNNSYDSLKTHFSLDGNNIYVFYDPSHMIKLIRNAFGERKLLIDDNGNFIKWEFSTIIL
;
A
#
# COMPACT_ATOMS: atom_id res chain seq x y z
N MET A 1 -3.72 7.03 -8.09
CA MET A 1 -3.28 7.10 -9.50
C MET A 1 -3.53 8.51 -10.03
N SER A 2 -2.57 9.14 -10.71
CA SER A 2 -2.76 10.48 -11.28
C SER A 2 -3.54 10.42 -12.59
N ILE A 3 -4.51 11.31 -12.77
CA ILE A 3 -5.35 11.38 -13.97
C ILE A 3 -4.71 12.34 -14.98
N ARG A 4 -4.66 11.97 -16.27
CA ARG A 4 -4.29 12.90 -17.35
C ARG A 4 -5.45 13.86 -17.62
N LYS A 5 -5.13 15.13 -17.85
CA LYS A 5 -6.08 16.18 -18.21
C LYS A 5 -6.74 15.86 -19.56
N HIS A 6 -8.03 15.60 -19.57
CA HIS A 6 -8.87 15.75 -20.76
C HIS A 6 -10.01 16.68 -20.37
N LEU A 7 -10.16 17.80 -21.10
CA LEU A 7 -11.30 18.70 -20.95
C LEU A 7 -12.46 18.03 -21.69
N ASP A 8 -13.29 17.29 -20.96
CA ASP A 8 -14.66 17.07 -21.40
C ASP A 8 -15.48 18.22 -20.81
N LEU A 9 -15.81 19.16 -21.69
CA LEU A 9 -16.72 20.27 -21.42
C LEU A 9 -18.11 19.66 -21.24
N GLU A 10 -18.55 19.47 -20.00
CA GLU A 10 -19.96 19.59 -19.62
C GLU A 10 -20.10 19.60 -18.07
N ASP A 11 -20.55 20.76 -17.57
CA ASP A 11 -21.05 21.12 -16.23
C ASP A 11 -20.06 21.49 -15.10
N ASP A 12 -20.18 22.75 -14.66
CA ASP A 12 -19.15 23.60 -14.04
C ASP A 12 -19.24 23.65 -12.49
N SER A 13 -19.47 22.50 -11.85
CA SER A 13 -19.43 22.40 -10.37
C SER A 13 -18.56 21.26 -9.82
N ASN A 14 -17.87 20.51 -10.68
CA ASN A 14 -16.96 19.47 -10.24
C ASN A 14 -15.57 20.05 -9.94
N PHE A 15 -15.23 20.15 -8.65
CA PHE A 15 -13.83 20.32 -8.25
C PHE A 15 -12.99 19.21 -8.89
N MET A 16 -12.06 19.61 -9.77
CA MET A 16 -11.19 18.67 -10.49
C MET A 16 -10.44 17.75 -9.51
N ALA A 17 -10.68 16.43 -9.64
CA ALA A 17 -9.94 15.43 -8.88
C ALA A 17 -8.52 15.24 -9.46
N LYS A 18 -7.49 15.38 -8.63
CA LYS A 18 -6.08 15.16 -9.03
C LYS A 18 -5.68 13.69 -9.00
N GLU A 19 -6.38 12.91 -8.21
CA GLU A 19 -6.03 11.52 -7.89
C GLU A 19 -7.30 10.67 -7.81
N VAL A 20 -7.20 9.41 -8.24
CA VAL A 20 -8.23 8.38 -8.03
C VAL A 20 -7.70 7.33 -7.08
N PHE A 21 -8.56 6.95 -6.14
CA PHE A 21 -8.37 5.81 -5.25
C PHE A 21 -9.07 4.59 -5.84
N VAL A 22 -8.32 3.51 -6.07
CA VAL A 22 -8.82 2.28 -6.67
C VAL A 22 -8.51 1.10 -5.76
N MET A 23 -9.52 0.30 -5.44
CA MET A 23 -9.36 -0.98 -4.76
C MET A 23 -9.69 -2.13 -5.72
N ILE A 24 -8.83 -3.14 -5.74
CA ILE A 24 -8.97 -4.32 -6.61
C ILE A 24 -8.95 -5.56 -5.71
N ILE A 25 -9.98 -6.39 -5.83
CA ILE A 25 -9.99 -7.74 -5.24
C ILE A 25 -9.21 -8.66 -6.15
N VAL A 26 -8.29 -9.42 -5.58
CA VAL A 26 -7.53 -10.45 -6.29
C VAL A 26 -7.85 -11.81 -5.67
N ASN A 27 -8.28 -12.74 -6.51
CA ASN A 27 -8.49 -14.11 -6.05
C ASN A 27 -7.13 -14.83 -5.94
N ILE A 28 -6.72 -15.16 -4.73
CA ILE A 28 -5.48 -15.88 -4.47
C ILE A 28 -5.54 -17.37 -4.87
N ASN A 29 -6.75 -17.94 -4.95
CA ASN A 29 -6.99 -19.32 -5.34
C ASN A 29 -7.28 -19.47 -6.84
N GLY A 30 -7.08 -18.41 -7.63
CA GLY A 30 -7.40 -18.38 -9.05
C GLY A 30 -6.70 -17.23 -9.76
N THR A 31 -7.25 -16.82 -10.90
CA THR A 31 -6.65 -15.78 -11.77
C THR A 31 -7.52 -14.54 -11.92
N SER A 32 -8.67 -14.49 -11.25
CA SER A 32 -9.63 -13.38 -11.38
C SER A 32 -9.21 -12.16 -10.57
N LYS A 33 -9.49 -10.99 -11.14
CA LYS A 33 -9.33 -9.67 -10.51
C LYS A 33 -10.58 -8.85 -10.76
N LEU A 34 -11.06 -8.14 -9.74
CA LEU A 34 -12.26 -7.32 -9.83
C LEU A 34 -12.02 -5.95 -9.19
N PRO A 35 -12.12 -4.83 -9.93
CA PRO A 35 -12.13 -3.50 -9.32
C PRO A 35 -13.46 -3.27 -8.58
N VAL A 36 -13.39 -2.83 -7.32
CA VAL A 36 -14.57 -2.67 -6.43
C VAL A 36 -14.71 -1.26 -5.85
N GLY A 37 -13.67 -0.44 -5.90
CA GLY A 37 -13.73 0.94 -5.39
C GLY A 37 -13.35 1.94 -6.46
N TYR A 38 -14.30 2.80 -6.84
CA TYR A 38 -14.05 3.95 -7.74
C TYR A 38 -14.24 5.29 -7.01
N PHE A 39 -15.02 5.34 -5.92
CA PHE A 39 -15.17 6.53 -5.06
C PHE A 39 -15.45 6.17 -3.60
N LEU A 40 -14.67 6.78 -2.69
CA LEU A 40 -14.99 7.02 -1.26
C LEU A 40 -15.45 5.85 -0.38
N VAL A 41 -15.10 4.59 -0.72
CA VAL A 41 -15.33 3.45 0.19
C VAL A 41 -14.14 3.31 1.14
N VAL A 42 -14.41 3.30 2.45
CA VAL A 42 -13.41 3.02 3.48
C VAL A 42 -12.98 1.55 3.39
N VAL A 43 -11.69 1.26 3.56
CA VAL A 43 -11.11 -0.09 3.42
C VAL A 43 -11.89 -1.15 4.21
N SER A 44 -12.27 -0.86 5.46
CA SER A 44 -13.07 -1.77 6.30
C SER A 44 -14.43 -2.11 5.69
N GLN A 45 -15.14 -1.09 5.17
CA GLN A 45 -16.44 -1.29 4.51
C GLN A 45 -16.29 -2.14 3.25
N CYS A 46 -15.23 -1.93 2.48
CA CYS A 46 -14.96 -2.75 1.30
C CYS A 46 -14.75 -4.23 1.69
N ILE A 47 -13.99 -4.48 2.76
CA ILE A 47 -13.75 -5.83 3.27
C ILE A 47 -15.05 -6.48 3.77
N GLN A 48 -15.91 -5.72 4.45
CA GLN A 48 -17.23 -6.20 4.90
C GLN A 48 -18.15 -6.56 3.74
N LEU A 49 -18.22 -5.72 2.71
CA LEU A 49 -19.00 -5.98 1.51
C LEU A 49 -18.53 -7.24 0.78
N VAL A 50 -17.22 -7.45 0.68
CA VAL A 50 -16.67 -8.68 0.08
C VAL A 50 -17.00 -9.89 0.94
N SER A 51 -16.86 -9.77 2.26
CA SER A 51 -17.18 -10.85 3.21
C SER A 51 -18.65 -11.26 3.14
N ALA A 52 -19.56 -10.31 2.93
CA ALA A 52 -20.99 -10.57 2.77
C ALA A 52 -21.34 -11.43 1.54
N THR A 53 -20.46 -11.50 0.53
CA THR A 53 -20.65 -12.38 -0.64
C THR A 53 -20.30 -13.84 -0.36
N GLY A 54 -19.75 -14.15 0.83
CA GLY A 54 -19.18 -15.45 1.18
C GLY A 54 -17.70 -15.61 0.81
N ALA A 55 -17.10 -14.64 0.14
CA ALA A 55 -15.65 -14.60 -0.09
C ALA A 55 -14.90 -14.20 1.19
N ARG A 56 -13.71 -14.77 1.41
CA ARG A 56 -12.87 -14.44 2.58
C ARG A 56 -11.71 -13.54 2.19
N VAL A 57 -11.66 -12.34 2.74
CA VAL A 57 -10.49 -11.45 2.61
C VAL A 57 -9.44 -11.89 3.62
N VAL A 58 -8.25 -12.21 3.13
CA VAL A 58 -7.13 -12.70 3.99
C VAL A 58 -5.99 -11.71 4.09
N SER A 59 -5.89 -10.78 3.13
CA SER A 59 -4.78 -9.85 3.07
C SER A 59 -5.15 -8.54 2.39
N LEU A 60 -4.41 -7.50 2.75
CA LEU A 60 -4.47 -6.18 2.13
C LEU A 60 -3.05 -5.81 1.66
N THR A 61 -2.93 -5.41 0.39
CA THR A 61 -1.65 -4.99 -0.19
C THR A 61 -1.72 -3.57 -0.71
N PHE A 62 -0.71 -2.75 -0.41
CA PHE A 62 -0.61 -1.36 -0.88
C PHE A 62 0.85 -0.90 -1.04
N ASP A 63 1.07 0.22 -1.72
CA ASP A 63 2.39 0.86 -1.79
C ASP A 63 2.68 1.66 -0.51
N GLY A 64 3.96 1.87 -0.19
CA GLY A 64 4.41 2.51 1.06
C GLY A 64 4.23 4.02 1.10
N ALA A 65 3.16 4.54 0.51
CA ALA A 65 2.77 5.93 0.68
C ALA A 65 2.37 6.19 2.16
N PRO A 66 2.75 7.33 2.76
CA PRO A 66 2.42 7.64 4.16
C PRO A 66 0.92 7.57 4.48
N SER A 67 0.07 7.94 3.53
CA SER A 67 -1.39 7.85 3.66
C SER A 67 -1.88 6.40 3.83
N ASN A 68 -1.35 5.46 3.06
CA ASN A 68 -1.74 4.05 3.16
C ASN A 68 -1.27 3.42 4.47
N ILE A 69 -0.06 3.79 4.90
CA ILE A 69 0.48 3.38 6.21
C ILE A 69 -0.41 3.91 7.34
N ALA A 70 -0.85 5.17 7.25
CA ALA A 70 -1.75 5.76 8.24
C ALA A 70 -3.11 5.02 8.30
N VAL A 71 -3.66 4.63 7.15
CA VAL A 71 -4.88 3.81 7.08
C VAL A 71 -4.66 2.45 7.74
N ALA A 72 -3.56 1.76 7.44
CA ALA A 72 -3.26 0.47 8.05
C ALA A 72 -3.05 0.57 9.57
N ASN A 73 -2.40 1.62 10.06
CA ASN A 73 -2.22 1.86 11.48
C ASN A 73 -3.57 2.12 12.17
N THR A 74 -4.47 2.88 11.51
CA THR A 74 -5.83 3.14 12.00
C THR A 74 -6.66 1.86 12.10
N LEU A 75 -6.43 0.89 11.20
CA LEU A 75 -7.05 -0.43 11.25
C LEU A 75 -6.47 -1.32 12.37
N GLY A 76 -5.36 -0.93 13.00
CA GLY A 76 -4.78 -1.63 14.15
C GLY A 76 -3.48 -2.38 13.88
N THR A 77 -2.81 -2.09 12.76
CA THR A 77 -1.40 -2.51 12.54
C THR A 77 -0.41 -1.55 13.21
N ASN A 78 0.84 -1.99 13.36
CA ASN A 78 1.93 -1.16 13.87
C ASN A 78 3.20 -1.51 13.09
N ASN A 79 3.89 -0.49 12.59
CA ASN A 79 5.11 -0.64 11.78
C ASN A 79 6.39 -0.26 12.53
N SER A 80 6.30 -0.01 13.84
CA SER A 80 7.47 0.29 14.68
C SER A 80 8.32 -0.97 14.85
N TYR A 81 9.64 -0.82 14.76
CA TYR A 81 10.59 -1.95 14.84
C TYR A 81 10.37 -2.82 16.10
N ASP A 82 10.21 -2.20 17.27
CA ASP A 82 10.08 -2.90 18.55
C ASP A 82 8.69 -3.55 18.79
N SER A 83 7.68 -3.17 18.00
CA SER A 83 6.28 -3.57 18.22
C SER A 83 5.54 -3.87 16.91
N LEU A 84 6.27 -4.46 15.96
CA LEU A 84 5.78 -4.77 14.63
C LEU A 84 4.54 -5.67 14.73
N LYS A 85 3.43 -5.18 14.18
CA LYS A 85 2.16 -5.89 14.07
C LYS A 85 1.62 -5.75 12.65
N THR A 86 1.72 -6.84 11.89
CA THR A 86 1.44 -6.88 10.45
C THR A 86 0.03 -7.34 10.10
N HIS A 87 -0.89 -7.37 11.07
CA HIS A 87 -2.28 -7.77 10.84
C HIS A 87 -3.24 -6.97 11.72
N PHE A 88 -4.49 -6.91 11.29
CA PHE A 88 -5.60 -6.44 12.10
C PHE A 88 -6.75 -7.45 12.06
N SER A 89 -7.65 -7.37 13.03
CA SER A 89 -8.85 -8.20 13.09
C SER A 89 -10.07 -7.38 12.69
N LEU A 90 -10.88 -7.93 11.79
CA LEU A 90 -12.17 -7.37 11.39
C LEU A 90 -13.18 -8.52 11.35
N ASP A 91 -14.29 -8.36 12.08
CA ASP A 91 -15.37 -9.36 12.18
C ASP A 91 -14.86 -10.78 12.51
N GLY A 92 -13.90 -10.86 13.45
CA GLY A 92 -13.31 -12.12 13.91
C GLY A 92 -12.26 -12.74 12.96
N ASN A 93 -11.96 -12.09 11.84
CA ASN A 93 -10.98 -12.57 10.88
C ASN A 93 -9.71 -11.71 10.89
N ASN A 94 -8.55 -12.37 10.94
CA ASN A 94 -7.27 -11.69 10.78
C ASN A 94 -6.98 -11.41 9.30
N ILE A 95 -6.70 -10.15 9.00
CA ILE A 95 -6.31 -9.67 7.68
C ILE A 95 -4.85 -9.21 7.75
N TYR A 96 -4.00 -9.82 6.95
CA TYR A 96 -2.56 -9.56 6.93
C TYR A 96 -2.24 -8.42 5.97
N VAL A 97 -1.41 -7.48 6.40
CA VAL A 97 -1.02 -6.32 5.61
C VAL A 97 0.34 -6.56 4.96
N PHE A 98 0.40 -6.34 3.66
CA PHE A 98 1.63 -6.44 2.86
C PHE A 98 1.92 -5.11 2.17
N TYR A 99 3.19 -4.73 2.17
CA TYR A 99 3.67 -3.68 1.30
C TYR A 99 3.99 -4.27 -0.08
N ASP A 100 3.75 -3.51 -1.15
CA ASP A 100 4.22 -3.89 -2.49
C ASP A 100 5.76 -4.00 -2.49
N PRO A 101 6.33 -5.21 -2.66
CA PRO A 101 7.76 -5.42 -2.56
C PRO A 101 8.56 -4.59 -3.57
N SER A 102 8.04 -4.42 -4.78
CA SER A 102 8.71 -3.68 -5.85
C SER A 102 8.82 -2.18 -5.50
N HIS A 103 7.78 -1.63 -4.88
CA HIS A 103 7.79 -0.28 -4.36
C HIS A 103 8.73 -0.15 -3.15
N MET A 104 8.78 -1.14 -2.26
CA MET A 104 9.62 -1.07 -1.06
C MET A 104 11.10 -1.10 -1.41
N ILE A 105 11.51 -1.99 -2.32
CA ILE A 105 12.90 -2.05 -2.81
C ILE A 105 13.29 -0.70 -3.45
N LYS A 106 12.39 -0.08 -4.20
CA LYS A 106 12.61 1.24 -4.81
C LYS A 106 12.83 2.32 -3.75
N LEU A 107 12.05 2.32 -2.67
CA LEU A 107 12.23 3.26 -1.54
C LEU A 107 13.55 3.04 -0.82
N ILE A 108 13.91 1.79 -0.52
CA ILE A 108 15.19 1.44 0.12
C ILE A 108 16.36 1.92 -0.75
N ARG A 109 16.33 1.63 -2.05
CA ARG A 109 17.34 2.08 -3.00
C ARG A 109 17.43 3.60 -3.07
N ASN A 110 16.29 4.31 -3.11
CA ASN A 110 16.28 5.77 -3.15
C ASN A 110 16.85 6.36 -1.86
N ALA A 111 16.43 5.85 -0.70
CA ALA A 111 16.94 6.27 0.60
C ALA A 111 18.46 6.03 0.71
N PHE A 112 18.93 4.86 0.28
CA PHE A 112 20.36 4.56 0.28
C PHE A 112 21.13 5.42 -0.74
N GLY A 113 20.55 5.66 -1.92
CA GLY A 113 21.11 6.52 -2.95
C GLY A 113 21.20 7.99 -2.53
N GLU A 114 20.30 8.47 -1.67
CA GLU A 114 20.29 9.83 -1.14
C GLU A 114 21.19 9.97 0.09
N ARG A 115 21.08 9.05 1.05
CA ARG A 115 21.84 9.06 2.31
C ARG A 115 23.29 8.62 2.14
N LYS A 116 23.58 7.85 1.08
CA LYS A 116 24.89 7.26 0.72
C LYS A 116 25.50 6.29 1.74
N LEU A 117 24.90 6.18 2.92
CA LEU A 117 25.40 5.46 4.07
C LEU A 117 24.23 4.80 4.79
N LEU A 118 24.36 3.51 5.07
CA LEU A 118 23.55 2.78 6.04
C LEU A 118 24.47 2.28 7.15
N ILE A 119 23.89 2.03 8.33
CA ILE A 119 24.60 1.48 9.48
C ILE A 119 23.93 0.16 9.82
N ASP A 120 24.71 -0.91 9.94
CA ASP A 120 24.20 -2.22 10.39
C ASP A 120 24.06 -2.28 11.92
N ASP A 121 23.50 -3.38 12.42
CA ASP A 121 23.30 -3.58 13.87
C ASP A 121 24.60 -3.65 14.67
N ASN A 122 25.74 -3.86 14.00
CA ASN A 122 27.08 -3.87 14.62
C ASN A 122 27.77 -2.50 14.55
N GLY A 123 27.13 -1.47 13.98
CA GLY A 123 27.71 -0.16 13.78
C GLY A 123 28.63 -0.03 12.55
N ASN A 124 28.68 -1.04 11.68
CA ASN A 124 29.48 -0.98 10.46
C ASN A 124 28.78 -0.13 9.41
N PHE A 125 29.60 0.60 8.64
CA PHE A 125 29.12 1.44 7.55
C PHE A 125 28.94 0.65 6.25
N ILE A 126 27.73 0.67 5.71
CA ILE A 126 27.41 0.19 4.37
C ILE A 126 27.34 1.41 3.45
N LYS A 127 28.37 1.60 2.62
CA LYS A 127 28.49 2.75 1.71
C LYS A 127 27.89 2.45 0.35
N TRP A 128 27.26 3.44 -0.26
CA TRP A 128 26.68 3.35 -1.62
C TRP A 128 27.71 2.95 -2.69
N GLU A 129 28.97 3.30 -2.48
CA GLU A 129 30.08 2.98 -3.39
C GLU A 129 30.24 1.47 -3.59
N PHE A 130 29.98 0.64 -2.56
CA PHE A 130 30.03 -0.81 -2.68
C PHE A 130 28.94 -1.36 -3.61
N SER A 131 27.83 -0.65 -3.75
CA SER A 131 26.72 -0.99 -4.65
C SER A 131 27.03 -0.73 -6.12
N THR A 132 28.03 0.10 -6.41
CA THR A 132 28.40 0.53 -7.78
C THR A 132 29.32 -0.47 -8.48
N ILE A 133 29.86 -1.45 -7.74
CA ILE A 133 30.78 -2.48 -8.25
C ILE A 133 30.02 -3.69 -8.84
N ILE A 134 28.68 -3.78 -8.66
CA ILE A 134 27.87 -4.95 -9.07
C ILE A 134 26.73 -4.56 -10.04
N LEU A 135 26.97 -3.63 -10.97
CA LEU A 135 26.11 -3.43 -12.15
C LEU A 135 26.95 -3.20 -13.40
#